data_AF-A0A2M6WFY4-F1
#
_entry.id   AF-A0A2M6WFY4-F1
#
_cell.length_a   1.000
_cell.length_b   1.000
_cell.length_c   1.000
_cell.angle_alpha   90.00
_cell.angle_beta   90.00
_cell.angle_gamma   90.00
#
_symmetry.space_group_name_H-M   'P 1'
#
loop_
_entity.id
_entity.type
_entity.pdbx_description
1 polymer ?
#
loop_
_entity_poly.entity_id
_entity_poly.type
_entity_poly.pdbx_seq_one_letter_code
_entity_poly.pdbx_strand_id
1 'polypeptide(L)' 'MKKNKKKNDHIQKDLVVEFFRKNPNRDIKHPEVVDWVVATYKKRTGNVFRDPDRAIRQLAQSGFLIKIAKGVYKYDP' A
#
# COMPACT_ATOMS: atom_id res chain seq x y z
N MET A 1 27.61 -9.96 -3.50
CA MET A 1 26.21 -10.16 -3.02
C MET A 1 25.43 -8.84 -3.14
N LYS A 2 24.63 -8.63 -4.20
CA LYS A 2 23.81 -7.41 -4.41
C LYS A 2 22.40 -7.70 -4.96
N LYS A 3 21.87 -8.92 -4.78
CA LYS A 3 20.58 -9.34 -5.39
C LYS A 3 19.34 -9.24 -4.47
N ASN A 4 19.48 -9.02 -3.17
CA ASN A 4 18.34 -9.10 -2.23
C ASN A 4 17.61 -7.78 -1.91
N LYS A 5 18.20 -6.61 -2.15
CA LYS A 5 17.58 -5.33 -1.77
C LYS A 5 16.41 -4.93 -2.69
N LYS A 6 16.54 -5.19 -4.00
CA LYS A 6 15.50 -4.88 -5.00
C LYS A 6 14.19 -5.67 -4.79
N LYS A 7 14.25 -6.92 -4.30
CA LYS A 7 13.04 -7.73 -4.08
C LYS A 7 12.13 -7.18 -2.97
N ASN A 8 12.70 -6.55 -1.94
CA ASN A 8 11.94 -6.16 -0.74
C ASN A 8 11.18 -4.84 -0.90
N ASP A 9 11.69 -3.91 -1.71
CA ASP A 9 10.99 -2.63 -1.99
C ASP A 9 9.76 -2.84 -2.88
N HIS A 10 9.84 -3.77 -3.83
CA HIS A 10 8.68 -4.15 -4.66
C HIS A 10 7.53 -4.69 -3.80
N ILE A 11 7.84 -5.55 -2.81
CA ILE A 11 6.83 -6.14 -1.92
C ILE A 11 6.01 -5.08 -1.17
N GLN A 12 6.60 -3.96 -0.74
CA GLN A 12 5.87 -2.92 0.00
C GLN A 12 4.79 -2.25 -0.86
N LYS A 13 5.14 -1.81 -2.09
CA LYS A 13 4.17 -1.22 -3.01
C LYS A 13 3.14 -2.25 -3.47
N ASP A 14 3.59 -3.47 -3.75
CA ASP A 14 2.71 -4.56 -4.19
C ASP A 14 1.66 -4.90 -3.12
N LEU A 15 2.01 -4.83 -1.83
CA LEU A 15 1.05 -5.03 -0.74
C LEU A 15 -0.02 -3.94 -0.68
N VAL A 16 0.34 -2.67 -0.90
CA VAL A 16 -0.66 -1.59 -0.94
C VAL A 16 -1.60 -1.82 -2.12
N VAL A 17 -1.07 -2.16 -3.30
CA VAL A 17 -1.89 -2.52 -4.47
C VAL A 17 -2.78 -3.73 -4.20
N GLU A 18 -2.26 -4.77 -3.54
CA GLU A 18 -3.01 -5.96 -3.15
C GLU A 18 -4.19 -5.61 -2.25
N PHE A 19 -4.00 -4.75 -1.24
CA PHE A 19 -5.06 -4.31 -0.34
C PHE A 19 -6.21 -3.66 -1.10
N PHE A 20 -5.90 -2.69 -1.97
CA PHE A 20 -6.92 -1.95 -2.70
C PHE A 20 -7.64 -2.81 -3.74
N ARG A 21 -6.93 -3.73 -4.41
CA ARG A 21 -7.57 -4.70 -5.32
C ARG A 21 -8.50 -5.67 -4.61
N LYS A 22 -8.23 -6.02 -3.35
CA LYS A 22 -9.11 -6.85 -2.52
C LYS A 22 -10.33 -6.08 -1.98
N ASN A 23 -10.28 -4.75 -2.01
CA ASN A 23 -11.33 -3.88 -1.52
C ASN A 23 -11.72 -2.85 -2.61
N PRO A 24 -12.12 -3.30 -3.81
CA PRO A 24 -12.48 -2.39 -4.89
C PRO A 24 -13.75 -1.63 -4.54
N ASN A 25 -13.93 -0.47 -5.16
CA ASN A 25 -15.14 0.35 -5.07
C ASN A 25 -15.53 0.82 -3.66
N ARG A 26 -14.60 0.76 -2.71
CA ARG A 26 -14.82 1.16 -1.32
C ARG A 26 -13.94 2.35 -0.95
N ASP A 27 -14.53 3.28 -0.20
CA ASP A 27 -13.82 4.42 0.38
C ASP A 27 -13.00 3.97 1.58
N ILE A 28 -11.69 3.84 1.38
CA ILE A 28 -10.76 3.34 2.40
C ILE A 28 -10.15 4.52 3.15
N LYS A 29 -10.25 4.49 4.48
CA LYS A 29 -9.53 5.43 5.33
C LYS A 29 -8.05 5.06 5.40
N HIS A 30 -7.19 6.07 5.38
CA HIS A 30 -5.74 5.91 5.42
C HIS A 30 -5.23 4.99 6.55
N PRO A 31 -5.71 5.11 7.82
CA PRO A 31 -5.26 4.21 8.88
C PRO A 31 -5.55 2.74 8.60
N GLU A 32 -6.68 2.44 7.96
CA GLU A 32 -7.11 1.05 7.69
C GLU A 32 -6.12 0.32 6.77
N VAL A 33 -5.72 0.97 5.67
CA VAL A 33 -4.73 0.41 4.77
C VAL A 33 -3.35 0.32 5.43
N VAL A 34 -2.96 1.33 6.23
CA VAL A 34 -1.68 1.35 6.96
C VAL A 34 -1.58 0.17 7.93
N ASP A 35 -2.59 -0.02 8.77
CA ASP A 35 -2.63 -1.11 9.75
C ASP A 35 -2.50 -2.47 9.07
N TRP A 36 -3.25 -2.68 7.98
CA TRP A 36 -3.21 -3.93 7.25
C TRP A 36 -1.87 -4.19 6.57
N VAL A 37 -1.29 -3.20 5.86
CA VAL A 37 -0.02 -3.41 5.13
C VAL A 37 1.16 -3.58 6.08
N VAL A 38 1.19 -2.85 7.20
CA VAL A 38 2.24 -2.99 8.22
C VAL A 38 2.19 -4.38 8.85
N ALA A 39 1.01 -4.83 9.28
CA ALA A 39 0.84 -6.16 9.85
C ALA A 39 1.19 -7.27 8.85
N THR A 40 0.72 -7.14 7.61
CA THR A 40 0.95 -8.13 6.55
C THR A 40 2.41 -8.19 6.14
N TYR A 41 3.10 -7.05 6.00
CA TYR A 41 4.51 -7.02 5.65
C TYR A 41 5.38 -7.62 6.74
N LYS A 42 5.10 -7.31 8.02
CA LYS A 42 5.79 -7.91 9.16
C LYS A 42 5.59 -9.43 9.18
N LYS A 43 4.36 -9.91 8.95
CA LYS A 43 4.06 -11.35 8.89
C LYS A 43 4.79 -12.06 7.74
N ARG A 44 4.84 -11.47 6.55
CA ARG A 44 5.41 -12.10 5.34
C ARG A 44 6.94 -12.03 5.30
N THR A 45 7.54 -10.98 5.85
CA THR A 45 8.98 -10.70 5.66
C THR A 45 9.79 -10.70 6.96
N GLY A 46 9.13 -10.63 8.12
CA GLY A 46 9.77 -10.38 9.40
C GLY A 46 10.26 -8.94 9.59
N ASN A 47 10.13 -8.06 8.59
CA ASN A 47 10.65 -6.70 8.61
C ASN A 47 9.56 -5.65 8.87
N VAL A 48 9.99 -4.43 9.20
CA VAL A 48 9.10 -3.27 9.39
C VAL A 48 8.81 -2.60 8.06
N PHE A 49 7.53 -2.34 7.77
CA PHE A 49 7.13 -1.52 6.63
C PHE A 49 7.58 -0.08 6.89
N ARG A 50 8.41 0.49 6.01
CA ARG A 50 9.10 1.75 6.30
C ARG A 50 8.26 3.00 6.06
N ASP A 51 7.54 3.06 4.96
CA ASP A 51 6.79 4.28 4.57
C ASP A 51 5.52 3.93 3.78
N PRO A 52 4.47 3.41 4.45
CA PRO A 52 3.21 3.08 3.79
C PRO A 52 2.51 4.33 3.25
N ASP A 53 2.67 5.46 3.94
CA ASP A 53 2.08 6.74 3.55
C ASP A 53 2.57 7.25 2.21
N ARG A 54 3.89 7.17 1.97
CA ARG A 54 4.46 7.53 0.67
C ARG A 54 3.99 6.59 -0.43
N ALA A 55 3.88 5.28 -0.17
CA ALA A 55 3.39 4.33 -1.15
C ALA A 55 1.93 4.63 -1.58
N ILE A 56 1.04 4.88 -0.60
CA ILE A 56 -0.36 5.25 -0.86
C ILE A 56 -0.44 6.57 -1.64
N ARG A 57 0.33 7.59 -1.22
CA ARG A 57 0.38 8.89 -1.92
C ARG A 57 0.88 8.77 -3.35
N GLN A 58 1.91 7.96 -3.60
CA GLN A 58 2.42 7.73 -4.96
C GLN A 58 1.37 7.07 -5.85
N LEU A 59 0.61 6.09 -5.34
CA LEU A 59 -0.47 5.46 -6.09
C LEU A 59 -1.62 6.42 -6.41
N ALA A 60 -1.94 7.33 -5.48
CA ALA A 60 -2.91 8.38 -5.75
C ALA A 60 -2.39 9.39 -6.80
N GLN A 61 -1.13 9.80 -6.68
CA GLN A 61 -0.48 10.72 -7.64
C GLN A 61 -0.34 10.10 -9.04
N SER A 62 -0.20 8.78 -9.14
CA SER A 62 -0.15 8.09 -10.44
C SER A 62 -1.52 7.82 -11.06
N GLY A 63 -2.61 8.23 -10.40
CA GLY A 63 -3.98 7.95 -10.84
C GLY A 63 -4.46 6.51 -10.62
N PHE A 64 -3.68 5.67 -9.91
CA PHE A 64 -4.13 4.30 -9.58
C PHE A 64 -5.19 4.31 -8.48
N LEU A 65 -5.07 5.22 -7.50
CA LEU A 65 -6.09 5.46 -6.48
C LEU A 65 -6.76 6.80 -6.73
N ILE A 66 -8.08 6.81 -6.61
CA ILE A 66 -8.88 8.03 -6.59
C ILE A 66 -8.86 8.57 -5.16
N LYS A 67 -8.41 9.81 -4.98
CA LYS A 67 -8.47 10.50 -3.69
C LYS A 67 -9.86 11.12 -3.51
N ILE A 68 -10.70 10.49 -2.69
CA ILE A 68 -12.07 10.94 -2.42
C ILE A 68 -12.07 12.14 -1.47
N ALA A 69 -11.27 12.07 -0.41
CA ALA A 69 -11.14 13.13 0.58
C ALA A 69 -9.73 13.12 1.21
N LYS A 70 -9.48 14.01 2.17
CA LYS A 70 -8.24 14.00 2.95
C LYS A 70 -8.13 12.68 3.73
N GLY A 71 -7.16 11.84 3.34
CA GLY A 71 -6.94 10.54 3.97
C GLY A 71 -7.96 9.47 3.60
N VAL A 72 -8.71 9.66 2.50
CA VAL A 72 -9.65 8.64 1.99
C VAL A 72 -9.34 8.37 0.51
N TYR A 73 -9.14 7.10 0.19
CA TYR A 73 -8.72 6.63 -1.14
C TYR A 73 -9.62 5.49 -1.60
N LYS A 74 -9.89 5.44 -2.90
CA LYS A 74 -10.69 4.40 -3.55
C LYS A 74 -9.94 3.83 -4.74
N TYR A 75 -10.07 2.53 -4.95
CA TYR A 75 -9.67 1.88 -6.20
C TYR A 75 -10.93 1.55 -7.01
N ASP A 76 -10.97 2.05 -8.25
CA ASP A 76 -12.11 1.94 -9.17
C ASP A 76 -11.58 1.40 -10.52
N PRO A 77 -11.51 0.05 -10.67
CA PRO A 77 -10.93 -0.61 -11.84
C PRO A 77 -11.75 -0.48 -13.13
#